data_AF-A0A832NLE0-F1
#
_entry.id   AF-A0A832NLE0-F1
#
_cell.length_a   1.000
_cell.length_b   1.000
_cell.length_c   1.000
_cell.angle_alpha   90.00
_cell.angle_beta   90.00
_cell.angle_gamma   90.00
#
_symmetry.space_group_name_H-M   'P 1'
#
loop_
_entity.id
_entity.type
_entity.pdbx_description
1 polymer ?
#
loop_
_entity_poly.entity_id
_entity_poly.type
_entity_poly.pdbx_seq_one_letter_code
_entity_poly.pdbx_strand_id
1 'polypeptide(L)'
;MARVTIEDCIDKIPNRFELVLNAARRARQIEQGAEPLVPMGKEKPVVIALREIGEGKIDPKKIEQIQNERNLAQSQVSEAQIRKELAHFAEKGKA
;
A
#
# COMPACT_ATOMS: atom_id res chain seq x y z
N MET A 1 7.90 20.38 -9.83
CA MET A 1 8.12 19.85 -8.47
C MET A 1 7.15 20.59 -7.59
N ALA A 2 5.99 19.98 -7.30
CA ALA A 2 5.04 20.61 -6.38
C ALA A 2 5.71 20.74 -5.01
N ARG A 3 5.70 21.97 -4.48
CA ARG A 3 6.16 22.26 -3.14
C ARG A 3 5.06 21.78 -2.19
N VAL A 4 5.15 20.55 -1.70
CA VAL A 4 4.34 20.08 -0.58
C VAL A 4 5.08 20.45 0.70
N THR A 5 4.40 21.07 1.65
CA THR A 5 4.99 21.41 2.95
C THR A 5 4.46 20.44 4.00
N ILE A 6 5.21 20.27 5.10
CA ILE A 6 4.90 19.24 6.09
C ILE A 6 3.66 19.64 6.92
N GLU A 7 3.39 20.94 6.99
CA GLU A 7 2.32 21.57 7.77
C GLU A 7 0.95 21.06 7.30
N ASP A 8 0.71 21.02 5.99
CA ASP A 8 -0.53 20.51 5.41
C ASP A 8 -0.80 19.05 5.80
N CYS A 9 0.27 18.26 5.98
CA CYS A 9 0.17 16.86 6.35
C CYS A 9 -0.08 16.67 7.86
N ILE A 10 0.53 17.52 8.70
CA ILE A 10 0.39 17.46 10.16
C ILE A 10 -1.03 17.79 10.60
N ASP A 11 -1.73 18.67 9.88
CA ASP A 11 -3.15 18.97 10.14
C ASP A 11 -4.06 17.75 9.94
N LYS A 12 -3.63 16.75 9.17
CA LYS A 12 -4.37 15.50 8.93
C LYS A 12 -3.88 14.35 9.80
N ILE A 13 -2.57 14.25 10.00
CA ILE A 13 -1.93 13.24 10.84
C ILE A 13 -0.97 13.96 11.79
N PRO A 14 -1.42 14.33 13.01
CA PRO A 14 -0.63 15.15 13.94
C PRO A 14 0.66 14.46 14.41
N ASN A 15 0.63 13.12 14.51
CA ASN A 15 1.79 12.34 14.88
C ASN A 15 2.74 12.19 13.69
N ARG A 16 3.93 12.80 13.79
CA ARG A 16 4.95 12.81 12.73
C ARG A 16 5.47 11.41 12.39
N PHE A 17 5.59 10.52 13.38
CA PHE A 17 6.04 9.14 13.12
C PHE A 17 4.97 8.36 12.35
N GLU A 18 3.71 8.51 12.75
CA GLU A 18 2.59 7.90 12.03
C GLU A 18 2.45 8.48 10.63
N LEU A 19 2.64 9.79 10.46
CA LEU A 19 2.64 10.44 9.16
C LEU A 19 3.68 9.81 8.24
N VAL A 20 4.93 9.69 8.70
CA VAL A 20 6.02 9.08 7.92
C VAL A 20 5.69 7.62 7.58
N LEU A 21 5.17 6.85 8.53
CA LEU A 21 4.83 5.45 8.32
C LEU A 21 3.69 5.28 7.30
N ASN A 22 2.63 6.09 7.41
CA ASN A 22 1.49 6.06 6.50
C ASN A 22 1.88 6.55 5.10
N ALA A 23 2.65 7.64 4.99
CA ALA A 23 3.16 8.13 3.72
C ALA A 23 4.05 7.08 3.01
N ALA A 24 4.94 6.40 3.76
CA ALA A 24 5.77 5.34 3.21
C ALA A 24 4.95 4.13 2.73
N ARG A 25 3.94 3.71 3.50
CA ARG A 25 3.02 2.63 3.10
C ARG A 25 2.26 2.99 1.84
N ARG A 26 1.69 4.19 1.78
CA ARG A 26 0.95 4.67 0.62
C ARG A 26 1.83 4.81 -0.62
N ALA A 27 3.04 5.34 -0.46
CA ALA A 27 4.01 5.42 -1.56
C ALA A 27 4.31 4.04 -2.17
N ARG A 28 4.49 3.01 -1.34
CA ARG A 28 4.67 1.62 -1.81
C ARG A 28 3.44 1.10 -2.54
N GLN A 29 2.23 1.40 -2.08
CA GLN A 29 1.01 1.00 -2.78
C GLN A 29 0.97 1.60 -4.18
N ILE A 30 1.30 2.89 -4.32
CA ILE A 30 1.38 3.58 -5.61
C ILE A 30 2.46 2.97 -6.51
N GLU A 31 3.65 2.70 -5.96
CA GLU A 31 4.73 2.00 -6.70
C GLU A 31 4.29 0.63 -7.22
N GLN A 32 3.44 -0.04 -6.45
CA GLN A 32 2.90 -1.34 -6.78
C GLN A 32 1.60 -1.30 -7.62
N GLY A 33 1.30 -0.14 -8.22
CA GLY A 33 0.21 0.04 -9.18
C GLY A 33 -1.13 0.48 -8.60
N ALA A 34 -1.21 0.86 -7.31
CA ALA A 34 -2.43 1.47 -6.78
C ALA A 34 -2.67 2.84 -7.42
N GLU A 35 -3.93 3.13 -7.72
CA GLU A 35 -4.31 4.38 -8.38
C GLU A 35 -4.05 5.60 -7.47
N PRO A 36 -3.31 6.62 -7.95
CA PRO A 36 -3.15 7.90 -7.25
C PRO A 36 -4.43 8.74 -7.27
N LEU A 37 -4.75 9.39 -6.15
CA LEU A 37 -5.90 10.29 -5.98
C LEU A 37 -5.57 11.76 -6.30
N VAL A 38 -4.30 12.04 -6.59
CA VAL A 38 -3.82 13.32 -7.10
C VAL A 38 -3.15 13.10 -8.46
N PRO A 39 -3.18 14.09 -9.37
CA PRO A 39 -2.56 13.95 -10.68
C PRO A 39 -1.09 13.54 -10.58
N MET A 40 -0.77 12.42 -11.23
CA MET A 40 0.59 11.89 -11.30
C MET A 40 1.41 12.70 -12.30
N GLY A 41 2.18 13.65 -11.79
CA GLY A 41 3.17 14.40 -12.58
C GLY A 41 4.50 13.64 -12.72
N LYS A 42 5.61 14.38 -12.78
CA LYS A 42 6.98 13.81 -12.74
C LYS A 42 7.48 13.56 -11.31
N GLU A 43 6.56 13.31 -10.39
CA GLU A 43 6.84 13.28 -8.96
C GLU A 43 7.08 11.86 -8.47
N LYS A 44 7.96 11.70 -7.48
CA LYS A 44 8.15 10.39 -6.85
C LYS A 44 6.89 9.98 -6.08
N PRO A 45 6.58 8.68 -5.98
CA PRO A 45 5.41 8.18 -5.24
C PRO A 45 5.28 8.70 -3.81
N VAL A 46 6.40 8.94 -3.11
CA VAL A 46 6.42 9.54 -1.77
C VAL A 46 5.85 10.97 -1.76
N VAL A 47 6.16 11.77 -2.78
CA VAL A 47 5.64 13.14 -2.89
C VAL A 47 4.15 13.12 -3.19
N ILE A 48 3.72 12.19 -4.05
CA ILE A 48 2.31 11.98 -4.38
C ILE A 48 1.54 11.58 -3.11
N ALA A 49 2.04 10.62 -2.33
CA ALA A 49 1.42 10.18 -1.08
C ALA A 49 1.29 11.34 -0.05
N LEU A 50 2.34 12.15 0.12
CA LEU A 50 2.28 13.32 1.01
C LEU A 50 1.24 14.35 0.53
N ARG A 51 1.12 14.56 -0.78
CA ARG A 51 0.09 15.45 -1.35
C ARG A 51 -1.32 14.90 -1.16
N GLU A 52 -1.53 13.59 -1.35
CA GLU A 52 -2.83 12.97 -1.06
C GLU A 52 -3.22 13.14 0.41
N ILE A 53 -2.26 12.99 1.32
CA ILE A 53 -2.47 13.21 2.76
C ILE A 53 -2.78 14.69 3.01
N GLY A 54 -1.94 15.63 2.54
CA GLY A 54 -2.16 17.07 2.76
C GLY A 54 -3.48 17.59 2.17
N GLU A 55 -3.88 17.11 0.99
CA GLU A 55 -5.17 17.43 0.37
C GLU A 55 -6.36 16.72 1.07
N GLY A 56 -6.11 15.84 2.05
CA GLY A 56 -7.13 15.09 2.77
C GLY A 56 -7.85 14.04 1.92
N LYS A 57 -7.27 13.65 0.78
CA LYS A 57 -7.82 12.65 -0.14
C LYS A 57 -7.58 11.24 0.33
N ILE A 58 -6.59 11.04 1.20
CA ILE A 58 -6.31 9.75 1.81
C ILE A 58 -6.03 9.90 3.30
N ASP A 59 -6.52 8.93 4.08
CA ASP A 59 -6.34 8.84 5.51
C ASP A 59 -5.76 7.45 5.90
N PRO A 60 -5.22 7.29 7.12
CA PRO A 60 -4.63 6.02 7.57
C PRO A 60 -5.54 4.81 7.42
N LYS A 61 -6.86 4.96 7.63
CA LYS A 61 -7.80 3.84 7.49
C LYS A 61 -7.94 3.42 6.04
N LYS A 62 -7.99 4.38 5.10
CA LYS A 62 -8.04 4.07 3.68
C LYS A 62 -6.77 3.39 3.19
N ILE A 63 -5.60 3.81 3.69
CA ILE A 63 -4.32 3.16 3.39
C ILE A 63 -4.34 1.70 3.85
N GLU A 64 -4.84 1.42 5.05
CA GLU A 64 -4.98 0.07 5.57
C GLU A 64 -5.96 -0.78 4.75
N GLN A 65 -7.11 -0.22 4.36
CA GLN A 65 -8.09 -0.91 3.51
C GLN A 65 -7.47 -1.34 2.17
N ILE A 66 -6.76 -0.44 1.49
CA ILE A 66 -6.08 -0.74 0.22
C ILE A 66 -5.07 -1.88 0.40
N GLN A 67 -4.34 -1.89 1.52
CA GLN A 67 -3.40 -2.96 1.83
C GLN A 67 -4.14 -4.29 2.03
N ASN A 68 -5.25 -4.28 2.76
CA ASN A 68 -6.04 -5.48 3.03
C ASN A 68 -6.64 -6.03 1.74
N GLU A 69 -7.29 -5.21 0.93
CA GLU A 69 -7.83 -5.58 -0.38
C GLU A 69 -6.76 -6.23 -1.27
N ARG A 70 -5.56 -5.65 -1.28
CA ARG A 70 -4.41 -6.22 -1.99
C ARG A 70 -3.99 -7.57 -1.43
N ASN A 71 -3.87 -7.69 -0.11
CA ASN A 71 -3.51 -8.96 0.54
C ASN A 71 -4.55 -10.04 0.22
N LEU A 72 -5.84 -9.71 0.27
CA LEU A 72 -6.93 -10.61 -0.10
C LEU A 72 -6.82 -11.06 -1.56
N ALA A 73 -6.53 -10.14 -2.48
CA ALA A 73 -6.31 -10.47 -3.89
C ALA A 73 -5.08 -11.38 -4.09
N GLN A 74 -4.04 -11.21 -3.28
CA GLN A 74 -2.83 -12.06 -3.32
C GLN A 74 -3.02 -13.43 -2.64
N SER A 75 -3.94 -13.55 -1.67
CA SER A 75 -4.22 -14.79 -0.93
C SER A 75 -5.10 -15.79 -1.66
N GLN A 76 -5.53 -15.53 -2.90
CA GLN A 76 -6.17 -16.54 -3.74
C GLN A 76 -5.13 -17.56 -4.26
N VAL A 77 -4.67 -18.43 -3.36
CA VAL A 77 -3.97 -19.65 -3.76
C VAL A 77 -4.96 -20.47 -4.58
N SER A 78 -4.72 -20.64 -5.89
CA SER A 78 -5.60 -21.44 -6.74
C SER A 78 -5.73 -22.87 -6.19
N GLU A 79 -6.91 -23.50 -6.35
CA GLU A 79 -7.10 -24.91 -5.97
C GLU A 79 -6.03 -25.83 -6.58
N ALA A 80 -5.56 -25.50 -7.78
CA ALA A 80 -4.48 -26.21 -8.46
C ALA A 80 -3.14 -26.11 -7.71
N GLN A 81 -2.86 -24.98 -7.07
CA GLN A 81 -1.65 -24.76 -6.28
C GLN A 81 -1.73 -25.50 -4.93
N ILE A 82 -2.88 -25.47 -4.27
CA ILE A 82 -3.14 -26.26 -3.05
C ILE A 82 -2.97 -27.75 -3.34
N ARG A 83 -3.54 -28.24 -4.45
CA ARG A 83 -3.43 -29.65 -4.85
C ARG A 83 -2.00 -30.05 -5.19
N LYS A 84 -1.22 -29.17 -5.83
CA LYS A 84 0.21 -29.40 -6.10
C LYS A 84 1.04 -29.46 -4.82
N GLU A 85 0.81 -28.57 -3.86
CA GLU A 85 1.52 -28.61 -2.58
C GLU A 85 1.16 -29.87 -1.79
N LEU A 86 -0.12 -30.23 -1.68
CA LEU A 86 -0.56 -31.45 -1.01
C LEU A 86 0.04 -32.72 -1.64
N ALA A 87 0.10 -32.79 -2.99
CA ALA A 87 0.76 -33.89 -3.69
C ALA A 87 2.26 -33.94 -3.40
N HIS A 88 2.94 -32.79 -3.38
CA HIS A 88 4.36 -32.68 -3.05
C HIS A 88 4.66 -33.14 -1.61
N PHE A 89 3.81 -32.77 -0.65
CA PHE A 89 3.95 -33.23 0.74
C PHE A 89 3.67 -34.73 0.90
N ALA A 90 2.70 -35.28 0.16
CA ALA A 90 2.38 -36.71 0.18
C ALA A 90 3.52 -37.59 -0.38
N GLU A 91 4.31 -37.10 -1.33
CA GLU A 91 5.49 -37.82 -1.84
C GLU A 91 6.68 -37.74 -0.86
N LYS A 92 6.87 -36.59 -0.20
CA LYS A 92 7.98 -36.39 0.74
C LYS A 92 7.82 -37.16 2.05
N GLY A 93 6.59 -37.52 2.44
CA GLY A 93 6.29 -38.33 3.63
C GLY A 93 6.37 -39.84 3.42
N LYS A 94 6.74 -40.33 2.22
CA LYS A 94 6.94 -41.75 1.91
C LYS A 94 8.41 -42.19 1.90
N ALA A 95 9.34 -41.29 2.23
CA ALA A 95 10.77 -41.57 2.37
C ALA A 95 11.15 -41.73 3.85
#